data_AF-A0A1G0SLX1-F1
#
_entry.id   AF-A0A1G0SLX1-F1
#
_cell.length_a   1.000
_cell.length_b   1.000
_cell.length_c   1.000
_cell.angle_alpha   90.00
_cell.angle_beta   90.00
_cell.angle_gamma   90.00
#
_symmetry.space_group_name_H-M   'P 1'
#
loop_
_entity.id
_entity.type
_entity.pdbx_description
1 polymer ?
#
loop_
_entity_poly.entity_id
_entity_poly.type
_entity_poly.pdbx_seq_one_letter_code
_entity_poly.pdbx_strand_id
1 'polypeptide(L)'
;MGQQQILLIVLGIIIVGIAIAISIQLFRQGAIDNKRDLLVNECNSLASMAIGYYKKPREFGGGGRSFLGWAIPGSMQSTTTGNYTITIIQQDELEITGTGTEVVTGEDSIEVRTTVTSDSYNTLVIR
;
A
#
# COMPACT_ATOMS: atom_id res chain seq x y z
N MET A 1 -50.24 -27.59 -4.84
CA MET A 1 -49.63 -26.42 -5.52
C MET A 1 -48.98 -25.45 -4.53
N GLY A 2 -49.66 -25.02 -3.45
CA GLY A 2 -49.07 -24.08 -2.47
C GLY A 2 -47.78 -24.56 -1.79
N GLN A 3 -47.65 -25.85 -1.43
CA GLN A 3 -46.47 -26.36 -0.72
C GLN A 3 -45.18 -26.34 -1.57
N GLN A 4 -45.26 -26.67 -2.87
CA GLN A 4 -44.08 -26.64 -3.77
C GLN A 4 -43.68 -25.20 -4.12
N GLN A 5 -44.63 -24.29 -4.30
CA GLN A 5 -44.34 -22.89 -4.55
C GLN A 5 -43.69 -22.21 -3.34
N ILE A 6 -44.17 -22.51 -2.12
CA ILE A 6 -43.56 -22.01 -0.89
C ILE A 6 -42.13 -22.52 -0.74
N LEU A 7 -41.87 -23.80 -1.05
CA LEU A 7 -40.51 -24.37 -1.00
C LEU A 7 -39.54 -23.65 -1.96
N LEU A 8 -39.99 -23.33 -3.18
CA LEU A 8 -39.17 -22.64 -4.17
C LEU A 8 -38.87 -21.18 -3.76
N ILE A 9 -39.82 -20.50 -3.12
CA ILE A 9 -39.60 -19.14 -2.59
C ILE A 9 -38.57 -19.17 -1.47
N VAL A 10 -38.68 -20.11 -0.53
CA VAL A 10 -37.73 -20.25 0.58
C VAL A 10 -36.32 -20.54 0.05
N LEU A 11 -36.20 -21.44 -0.94
CA LEU A 11 -34.92 -21.74 -1.57
C LEU A 11 -34.31 -20.50 -2.25
N GLY A 12 -35.12 -19.71 -2.95
CA GLY A 12 -34.68 -18.46 -3.58
C GLY A 12 -34.12 -17.45 -2.57
N ILE A 13 -34.80 -17.27 -1.44
CA ILE A 13 -34.36 -16.33 -0.38
C ILE A 13 -33.03 -16.78 0.25
N ILE A 14 -32.85 -18.08 0.48
CA ILE A 14 -31.59 -18.63 1.02
C ILE A 14 -30.43 -18.31 0.09
N ILE A 15 -30.60 -18.51 -1.22
CA ILE A 15 -29.56 -18.22 -2.21
C ILE A 15 -29.22 -16.73 -2.22
N VAL A 16 -30.23 -15.85 -2.24
CA VAL A 16 -30.01 -14.39 -2.22
C VAL A 16 -29.30 -13.95 -0.93
N GLY A 17 -29.67 -14.52 0.22
CA GLY A 17 -29.03 -14.21 1.50
C GLY A 17 -27.53 -14.51 1.51
N ILE A 18 -27.13 -15.68 0.99
CA ILE A 18 -25.71 -16.07 0.89
C ILE A 18 -24.98 -15.18 -0.12
N ALA A 19 -25.60 -14.87 -1.27
CA ALA A 19 -25.00 -14.02 -2.28
C ALA A 19 -24.67 -12.61 -1.75
N ILE A 20 -25.55 -12.02 -0.94
CA ILE A 20 -25.31 -10.72 -0.31
C ILE A 20 -24.12 -10.78 0.65
N ALA A 21 -24.06 -11.81 1.51
CA ALA A 21 -22.96 -11.98 2.46
C ALA A 21 -21.59 -12.09 1.75
N ILE A 22 -21.51 -12.91 0.70
CA ILE A 22 -20.28 -13.05 -0.10
C ILE A 22 -19.93 -11.74 -0.82
N SER A 23 -20.91 -11.04 -1.36
CA SER A 23 -20.69 -9.77 -2.09
C SER A 23 -20.07 -8.70 -1.17
N ILE A 24 -20.53 -8.60 0.08
CA ILE A 24 -19.97 -7.67 1.06
C ILE A 24 -18.52 -8.04 1.38
N GLN A 25 -18.22 -9.33 1.54
CA GLN A 25 -16.86 -9.78 1.82
C GLN A 25 -15.90 -9.48 0.67
N LEU A 26 -16.31 -9.72 -0.58
CA LEU A 26 -15.54 -9.39 -1.77
C LEU A 26 -15.31 -7.89 -1.92
N PHE A 27 -16.34 -7.07 -1.64
CA PHE A 27 -16.21 -5.62 -1.67
C PHE A 27 -15.19 -5.12 -0.65
N ARG A 28 -15.20 -5.68 0.57
CA ARG A 28 -14.20 -5.36 1.60
C ARG A 28 -12.80 -5.74 1.14
N GLN A 29 -12.60 -6.98 0.66
CA GLN A 29 -11.31 -7.45 0.14
C GLN A 29 -10.78 -6.56 -0.99
N GLY A 30 -11.61 -6.18 -1.96
CA GLY A 30 -11.20 -5.28 -3.03
C GLY A 30 -10.77 -3.89 -2.55
N ALA A 31 -11.38 -3.37 -1.47
CA ALA A 31 -10.94 -2.12 -0.86
C ALA A 31 -9.57 -2.26 -0.15
N ILE A 32 -9.30 -3.41 0.48
CA ILE A 32 -7.99 -3.73 1.09
C ILE A 32 -6.90 -3.76 0.02
N ASP A 33 -7.14 -4.52 -1.04
CA ASP A 33 -6.17 -4.73 -2.11
C ASP A 33 -5.87 -3.41 -2.83
N ASN A 34 -6.89 -2.61 -3.13
CA ASN A 34 -6.70 -1.29 -3.74
C ASN A 34 -5.85 -0.37 -2.84
N LYS A 35 -6.12 -0.32 -1.52
CA LYS A 35 -5.33 0.47 -0.58
C LYS A 35 -3.87 -0.01 -0.55
N ARG A 36 -3.65 -1.32 -0.54
CA ARG A 36 -2.31 -1.93 -0.60
C ARG A 36 -1.58 -1.53 -1.88
N ASP A 37 -2.23 -1.59 -3.03
CA ASP A 37 -1.66 -1.21 -4.31
C ASP A 37 -1.31 0.28 -4.36
N LEU A 38 -2.16 1.14 -3.80
CA LEU A 38 -1.88 2.57 -3.67
C LEU A 38 -0.66 2.83 -2.78
N LEU A 39 -0.56 2.18 -1.61
CA LEU A 39 0.59 2.30 -0.73
C LEU A 39 1.89 1.87 -1.43
N VAL A 40 1.85 0.74 -2.14
CA VAL A 40 2.98 0.23 -2.92
C VAL A 40 3.37 1.21 -4.03
N ASN A 41 2.40 1.79 -4.74
CA ASN A 41 2.67 2.75 -5.81
C ASN A 41 3.31 4.04 -5.28
N GLU A 42 2.79 4.59 -4.18
CA GLU A 42 3.38 5.76 -3.51
C GLU A 42 4.80 5.46 -3.02
N CYS A 43 5.04 4.30 -2.40
CA CYS A 43 6.37 3.84 -2.03
C CYS A 43 7.32 3.72 -3.24
N ASN A 44 6.86 3.16 -4.36
CA ASN A 44 7.66 3.03 -5.59
C ASN A 44 7.99 4.39 -6.21
N SER A 45 7.06 5.34 -6.15
CA SER A 45 7.28 6.73 -6.56
C SER A 45 8.35 7.40 -5.71
N LEU A 46 8.26 7.25 -4.37
CA LEU A 46 9.27 7.72 -3.42
C LEU A 46 10.65 7.09 -3.69
N ALA A 47 10.69 5.78 -3.92
CA ALA A 47 11.92 5.06 -4.26
C ALA A 47 12.56 5.58 -5.56
N SER A 48 11.76 5.84 -6.59
CA SER A 48 12.23 6.40 -7.85
C SER A 48 12.82 7.80 -7.67
N MET A 49 12.20 8.64 -6.83
CA MET A 49 12.75 9.95 -6.48
C MET A 49 14.05 9.85 -5.69
N ALA A 50 14.15 8.88 -4.77
CA ALA A 50 15.37 8.63 -4.01
C ALA A 50 16.53 8.21 -4.93
N ILE A 51 16.30 7.28 -5.87
CA ILE A 51 17.31 6.88 -6.86
C ILE A 51 17.72 8.08 -7.73
N GLY A 52 16.76 8.92 -8.12
CA GLY A 52 17.05 10.16 -8.84
C GLY A 52 17.94 11.12 -8.05
N TYR A 53 17.73 11.25 -6.74
CA TYR A 53 18.61 12.01 -5.86
C TYR A 53 20.01 11.40 -5.77
N TYR A 54 20.10 10.08 -5.57
CA TYR A 54 21.38 9.35 -5.49
C TYR A 54 22.24 9.54 -6.75
N LYS A 55 21.62 9.45 -7.94
CA LYS A 55 22.30 9.57 -9.23
C LYS A 55 22.70 11.01 -9.58
N LYS A 56 21.99 12.01 -9.03
CA LYS A 56 22.29 13.42 -9.28
C LYS A 56 23.58 13.84 -8.54
N PRO A 57 24.54 14.52 -9.19
CA PRO A 57 25.73 15.04 -8.52
C PRO A 57 25.40 16.07 -7.44
N ARG A 58 26.25 16.16 -6.40
CA ARG A 58 26.09 17.12 -5.29
C ARG A 58 26.07 18.58 -5.75
N GLU A 59 26.81 18.90 -6.81
CA GLU A 59 26.88 20.24 -7.40
C GLU A 59 25.52 20.74 -7.92
N PHE A 60 24.59 19.82 -8.23
CA PHE A 60 23.24 20.13 -8.68
C PHE A 60 22.17 19.87 -7.61
N GLY A 61 22.57 19.74 -6.34
CA GLY A 61 21.67 19.47 -5.22
C GLY A 61 21.21 18.02 -5.11
N GLY A 62 21.98 17.07 -5.68
CA GLY A 62 21.78 15.63 -5.50
C GLY A 62 22.62 15.03 -4.38
N GLY A 63 22.57 13.70 -4.26
CA GLY A 63 23.29 12.93 -3.25
C GLY A 63 24.73 12.58 -3.63
N GLY A 64 25.05 12.56 -4.93
CA GLY A 64 26.37 12.22 -5.45
C GLY A 64 26.83 10.83 -5.02
N ARG A 65 26.01 9.81 -5.30
CA ARG A 65 26.15 8.43 -4.81
C ARG A 65 26.00 8.34 -3.29
N SER A 66 25.01 9.04 -2.77
CA SER A 66 24.61 8.91 -1.37
C SER A 66 23.14 9.22 -1.17
N PHE A 67 22.47 8.45 -0.33
CA PHE A 67 21.12 8.79 0.16
C PHE A 67 21.15 9.69 1.40
N LEU A 68 22.33 10.01 1.95
CA LEU A 68 22.47 10.93 3.07
C LEU A 68 21.93 12.32 2.69
N GLY A 69 20.96 12.80 3.48
CA GLY A 69 20.30 14.08 3.24
C GLY A 69 19.11 14.02 2.29
N TRP A 70 18.78 12.84 1.74
CA TRP A 70 17.49 12.66 1.09
C TRP A 70 16.37 12.70 2.12
N ALA A 71 15.29 13.42 1.80
CA ALA A 71 14.10 13.52 2.62
C ALA A 71 12.87 13.34 1.74
N ILE A 72 11.83 12.71 2.31
CA ILE A 72 10.53 12.62 1.66
C ILE A 72 9.97 14.05 1.51
N PRO A 73 9.47 14.45 0.32
CA PRO A 73 8.76 15.71 0.15
C PRO A 73 7.59 15.80 1.15
N GLY A 74 7.41 16.95 1.80
CA GLY A 74 6.39 17.09 2.86
C GLY A 74 4.97 16.72 2.41
N SER A 75 4.64 16.90 1.14
CA SER A 75 3.35 16.49 0.55
C SER A 75 3.14 14.97 0.44
N MET A 76 4.20 14.16 0.56
CA MET A 76 4.17 12.71 0.52
C MET A 76 4.53 12.06 1.86
N GLN A 77 4.85 12.84 2.90
CA GLN A 77 5.09 12.28 4.24
C GLN A 77 3.80 11.76 4.89
N SER A 78 2.68 12.43 4.63
CA SER A 78 1.35 12.00 5.05
C SER A 78 0.38 12.25 3.91
N THR A 79 -0.16 11.18 3.34
CA THR A 79 -1.18 11.20 2.31
C THR A 79 -2.47 10.64 2.89
N THR A 80 -3.59 10.79 2.16
CA THR A 80 -4.84 10.11 2.52
C THR A 80 -4.68 8.58 2.56
N THR A 81 -3.68 8.05 1.86
CA THR A 81 -3.38 6.62 1.75
C THR A 81 -2.58 6.13 2.95
N GLY A 82 -1.53 6.84 3.35
CA GLY A 82 -0.60 6.40 4.37
C GLY A 82 0.37 7.46 4.86
N ASN A 83 1.09 7.11 5.93
CA ASN A 83 2.22 7.88 6.44
C ASN A 83 3.52 7.21 6.01
N TYR A 84 4.47 7.99 5.53
CA TYR A 84 5.73 7.50 4.98
C TYR A 84 6.90 8.00 5.82
N THR A 85 7.75 7.07 6.21
CA THR A 85 8.96 7.33 6.98
C THR A 85 10.17 6.78 6.23
N ILE A 86 11.34 7.36 6.49
CA ILE A 86 12.60 6.90 5.90
C ILE A 86 13.58 6.54 6.99
N THR A 87 14.29 5.45 6.77
CA THR A 87 15.44 5.05 7.57
C THR A 87 16.62 4.86 6.62
N ILE A 88 17.65 5.69 6.78
CA ILE A 88 18.88 5.53 6.01
C ILE A 88 19.71 4.45 6.70
N ILE A 89 19.91 3.32 6.03
CA ILE A 89 20.68 2.20 6.57
C ILE A 89 22.17 2.44 6.29
N GLN A 90 22.50 2.82 5.05
CA GLN A 90 23.86 3.07 4.60
C GLN A 90 23.92 4.25 3.62
N GLN A 91 25.13 4.60 3.17
CA GLN A 91 25.30 5.62 2.15
C GLN A 91 24.56 5.26 0.84
N ASP A 92 24.52 3.97 0.50
CA ASP A 92 23.98 3.45 -0.77
C ASP A 92 22.71 2.60 -0.58
N GLU A 93 22.11 2.67 0.61
CA GLU A 93 20.91 1.92 0.96
C GLU A 93 19.98 2.75 1.85
N LEU A 94 18.72 2.89 1.44
CA LEU A 94 17.65 3.45 2.27
C LEU A 94 16.46 2.50 2.38
N GLU A 95 15.72 2.61 3.46
CA GLU A 95 14.45 1.94 3.68
C GLU A 95 13.34 2.98 3.76
N ILE A 96 12.28 2.81 2.97
CA ILE A 96 11.07 3.61 3.00
C ILE A 96 9.98 2.74 3.61
N THR A 97 9.36 3.18 4.69
CA THR A 97 8.27 2.47 5.36
C THR A 97 7.01 3.30 5.27
N GLY A 98 6.03 2.80 4.51
CA GLY A 98 4.69 3.33 4.37
C GLY A 98 3.70 2.57 5.26
N THR A 99 2.99 3.28 6.12
CA THR A 99 1.97 2.72 7.01
C THR A 99 0.61 3.29 6.63
N GLY A 100 -0.35 2.43 6.31
CA GLY A 100 -1.73 2.83 6.00
C GLY A 100 -2.38 3.59 7.17
N THR A 101 -3.05 4.69 6.85
CA THR A 101 -3.74 5.55 7.84
C THR A 101 -5.03 4.95 8.38
N GLU A 102 -5.64 4.02 7.63
CA GLU A 102 -6.92 3.40 7.96
C GLU A 102 -6.72 1.93 8.33
N VAL A 103 -7.43 1.50 9.36
CA VAL A 103 -7.41 0.11 9.77
C VAL A 103 -8.31 -0.68 8.84
N VAL A 104 -7.72 -1.60 8.10
CA VAL A 104 -8.39 -2.21 6.96
C VAL A 104 -9.28 -3.39 7.40
N THR A 105 -8.95 -4.03 8.53
CA THR A 105 -9.77 -5.02 9.25
C THR A 105 -9.26 -5.17 10.69
N GLY A 106 -9.96 -4.64 11.70
CA GLY A 106 -9.57 -4.85 13.11
C GLY A 106 -8.65 -3.76 13.65
N GLU A 107 -7.45 -4.12 14.16
CA GLU A 107 -6.40 -3.20 14.68
C GLU A 107 -5.16 -3.09 13.76
N ASP A 108 -5.03 -3.94 12.74
CA ASP A 108 -3.84 -3.98 11.88
C ASP A 108 -3.96 -3.04 10.68
N SER A 109 -3.06 -2.06 10.62
CA SER A 109 -2.81 -1.25 9.43
C SER A 109 -1.89 -1.99 8.46
N ILE A 110 -2.06 -1.74 7.17
CA ILE A 110 -1.18 -2.27 6.12
C ILE A 110 0.18 -1.58 6.23
N GLU A 111 1.26 -2.35 6.25
CA GLU A 111 2.63 -1.83 6.29
C GLU A 111 3.41 -2.30 5.06
N VAL A 112 3.94 -1.33 4.31
CA VAL A 112 4.72 -1.55 3.10
C VAL A 112 6.13 -1.02 3.33
N ARG A 113 7.12 -1.87 3.15
CA ARG A 113 8.54 -1.52 3.25
C ARG A 113 9.20 -1.61 1.88
N THR A 114 9.93 -0.57 1.52
CA THR A 114 10.66 -0.51 0.26
C THR A 114 12.13 -0.27 0.55
N THR A 115 12.96 -1.26 0.26
CA THR A 115 14.42 -1.11 0.34
C THR A 115 14.92 -0.60 -1.00
N VAL A 116 15.62 0.53 -1.00
CA VAL A 116 16.13 1.19 -2.20
C VAL A 116 17.65 1.16 -2.18
N THR A 117 18.21 0.73 -3.30
CA THR A 117 19.65 0.67 -3.58
C THR A 117 20.00 1.62 -4.73
N SER A 118 21.27 1.70 -5.12
CA SER A 118 21.77 2.61 -6.16
C SER A 118 21.01 2.53 -7.50
N ASP A 119 20.53 1.35 -7.88
CA ASP A 119 19.96 1.08 -9.20
C ASP A 119 18.61 0.36 -9.19
N SER A 120 18.18 -0.14 -8.03
CA SER A 120 16.94 -0.90 -7.89
C SER A 120 16.27 -0.63 -6.56
N TYR A 121 14.98 -0.91 -6.49
CA TYR A 121 14.23 -0.95 -5.23
C TYR A 121 13.42 -2.23 -5.17
N ASN A 122 13.25 -2.74 -3.96
CA ASN A 122 12.43 -3.91 -3.69
C ASN A 122 11.36 -3.54 -2.65
N THR A 123 10.11 -3.80 -2.99
CA THR A 123 8.96 -3.46 -2.16
C THR A 123 8.36 -4.74 -1.57
N LEU A 124 8.36 -4.82 -0.25
CA LEU A 124 7.83 -5.92 0.54
C LEU A 124 6.66 -5.40 1.38
N VAL A 125 5.52 -6.07 1.27
CA VAL A 125 4.36 -5.80 2.13
C VAL A 125 4.46 -6.70 3.34
N ILE A 126 4.55 -6.10 4.53
CA ILE A 126 4.85 -6.78 5.79
C ILE A 126 3.57 -7.22 6.48
N ARG A 127 2.53 -6.39 6.43
CA ARG A 127 1.21 -6.63 7.02
C ARG A 127 0.13 -6.10 6.11
#